data_AF-A0AA38MHP7-F1
#
_entry.id   AF-A0AA38MHP7-F1
#
_cell.length_a   1.000
_cell.length_b   1.000
_cell.length_c   1.000
_cell.angle_alpha   90.00
_cell.angle_beta   90.00
_cell.angle_gamma   90.00
#
_symmetry.space_group_name_H-M   'P 1'
#
loop_
_entity.id
_entity.type
_entity.pdbx_description
1 polymer ?
#
loop_
_entity_poly.entity_id
_entity_poly.type
_entity_poly.pdbx_seq_one_letter_code
_entity_poly.pdbx_strand_id
1 'polypeptide(L)'
;MFFFILLTLRFTLSSTVSHILHENSLLQVADLREFEEFADYFPDLEQFPLYQTALRHLENGGIPCRTLRTELVKCGSDGEYLGKLHCLRLAFQNILRDRTNYIWFADAGRQILADLLLYADRDPKDFLIGYEEMLKYIQEGNNWREVEEELSMKGVKALTFYDVVMDYILMDAFEDLDSPPSSVTAVVQNRWLSNGFKETALTTAVWSVLKAKRRMLKFPTGFMAHFYTISEQLSPLLAWGFLGPDELLRDTCVYFKDQVMGFLVDIFNFQKCRYTNVEELAEDVIQNLKIRIENISQRLSAQS
;
A
#
# COMPACT_ATOMS: atom_id res chain seq x y z
N MET A 1 3.99 -7.15 -3.89
CA MET A 1 3.32 -7.73 -5.08
C MET A 1 2.22 -6.87 -5.67
N PHE A 2 2.11 -5.56 -5.39
CA PHE A 2 0.88 -4.84 -5.78
C PHE A 2 1.11 -3.34 -5.94
N PHE A 3 2.03 -2.94 -6.81
CA PHE A 3 2.15 -1.52 -7.15
C PHE A 3 0.85 -1.06 -7.80
N PHE A 4 0.11 -0.18 -7.10
CA PHE A 4 -0.84 0.78 -7.69
C PHE A 4 -2.27 0.35 -8.05
N ILE A 5 -2.80 -0.77 -7.55
CA ILE A 5 -4.16 -1.20 -7.92
C ILE A 5 -5.32 -0.30 -7.42
N LEU A 6 -5.14 0.70 -6.56
CA LEU A 6 -6.30 1.48 -6.08
C LEU A 6 -6.08 2.97 -6.08
N LEU A 7 -6.54 3.61 -7.14
CA LEU A 7 -6.45 5.05 -7.26
C LEU A 7 -7.74 5.82 -7.17
N THR A 8 -8.88 5.17 -7.03
CA THR A 8 -10.03 5.85 -6.46
C THR A 8 -10.29 5.30 -5.08
N LEU A 9 -9.84 6.03 -4.08
CA LEU A 9 -10.66 6.21 -2.91
C LEU A 9 -11.33 7.55 -3.08
N ARG A 10 -12.67 7.52 -3.17
CA ARG A 10 -13.47 8.73 -3.30
C ARG A 10 -13.33 9.50 -1.98
N PHE A 11 -12.39 10.44 -1.95
CA PHE A 11 -12.17 11.29 -0.79
C PHE A 11 -13.32 12.29 -0.65
N THR A 12 -14.37 11.86 0.05
CA THR A 12 -15.35 12.78 0.63
C THR A 12 -15.22 12.76 2.14
N LEU A 13 -14.71 13.87 2.68
CA LEU A 13 -15.10 14.40 4.00
C LEU A 13 -16.62 14.66 3.96
N SER A 14 -17.45 13.64 4.12
CA SER A 14 -18.86 13.80 4.44
C SER A 14 -19.46 12.45 4.86
N SER A 15 -19.13 11.97 6.06
CA SER A 15 -20.04 11.25 6.98
C SER A 15 -19.35 10.62 8.21
N THR A 16 -18.02 10.47 8.23
CA THR A 16 -17.32 9.84 9.38
C THR A 16 -17.05 10.77 10.57
N VAL A 17 -17.40 12.06 10.48
CA VAL A 17 -17.37 12.98 11.63
C VAL A 17 -18.54 12.73 12.59
N SER A 18 -19.61 12.03 12.17
CA SER A 18 -20.82 11.90 12.98
C SER A 18 -20.88 10.64 13.85
N HIS A 19 -20.12 9.58 13.53
CA HIS A 19 -20.26 8.26 14.19
C HIS A 19 -19.07 7.82 15.05
N ILE A 20 -17.92 8.51 15.00
CA ILE A 20 -16.73 8.14 15.79
C ILE A 20 -16.70 8.82 17.18
N LEU A 21 -17.62 9.76 17.45
CA LEU A 21 -17.66 10.50 18.72
C LEU A 21 -18.24 9.73 19.92
N HIS A 22 -18.62 8.45 19.80
CA HIS A 22 -19.39 7.79 20.87
C HIS A 22 -18.73 6.58 21.58
N GLU A 23 -17.54 6.09 21.16
CA GLU A 23 -16.99 4.86 21.77
C GLU A 23 -15.54 4.90 22.30
N ASN A 24 -14.76 5.96 22.09
CA ASN A 24 -13.34 5.97 22.51
C ASN A 24 -13.03 6.79 23.77
N SER A 25 -13.88 6.72 24.80
CA SER A 25 -13.68 7.46 26.06
C SER A 25 -12.88 6.72 27.15
N LEU A 26 -12.08 5.69 26.84
CA LEU A 26 -11.43 4.86 27.88
C LEU A 26 -9.95 4.47 27.66
N LEU A 27 -9.15 5.28 26.97
CA LEU A 27 -7.68 5.14 27.00
C LEU A 27 -7.01 6.51 27.08
N GLN A 28 -6.95 7.07 28.29
CA GLN A 28 -6.17 8.25 28.61
C GLN A 28 -5.56 8.03 29.99
N VAL A 29 -4.25 7.76 30.07
CA VAL A 29 -3.24 8.28 31.02
C VAL A 29 -1.89 7.64 30.65
N ALA A 30 -1.25 8.09 29.56
CA ALA A 30 0.17 7.87 29.31
C ALA A 30 0.60 8.73 28.11
N ASP A 31 0.89 10.03 28.29
CA ASP A 31 1.69 10.75 27.27
C ASP A 31 2.25 12.15 27.62
N LEU A 32 2.37 12.52 28.91
CA LEU A 32 2.96 13.84 29.24
C LEU A 32 4.50 13.84 29.25
N ARG A 33 5.14 12.67 29.35
CA ARG A 33 6.60 12.54 29.43
C ARG A 33 7.27 12.30 28.08
N GLU A 34 6.61 11.59 27.17
CA GLU A 34 7.18 11.34 25.83
C GLU A 34 7.18 12.61 24.98
N PHE A 35 6.25 13.55 25.22
CA PHE A 35 6.20 14.84 24.53
C PHE A 35 7.36 15.79 24.88
N GLU A 36 7.73 15.87 26.17
CA GLU A 36 8.89 16.68 26.60
C GLU A 36 10.19 16.10 26.03
N GLU A 37 10.33 14.76 26.02
CA GLU A 37 11.47 14.10 25.38
C GLU A 37 11.45 14.29 23.85
N PHE A 38 10.28 14.29 23.20
CA PHE A 38 10.16 14.45 21.74
C PHE A 38 10.48 15.87 21.24
N ALA A 39 10.07 16.89 21.99
CA ALA A 39 10.39 18.30 21.68
C ALA A 39 11.90 18.58 21.78
N ASP A 40 12.60 17.89 22.68
CA ASP A 40 14.06 18.03 22.86
C ASP A 40 14.87 17.41 21.70
N TYR A 41 14.31 16.45 20.93
CA TYR A 41 14.99 15.84 19.77
C TYR A 41 14.81 16.63 18.46
N PHE A 42 13.80 17.49 18.34
CA PHE A 42 13.49 18.24 17.10
C PHE A 42 13.28 19.74 17.36
N PRO A 43 14.36 20.50 17.60
CA PRO A 43 14.30 21.95 17.85
C PRO A 43 13.69 22.78 16.71
N ASP A 44 13.49 22.17 15.53
CA ASP A 44 12.91 22.79 14.33
C ASP A 44 11.43 22.47 14.11
N LEU A 45 10.70 21.96 15.11
CA LEU A 45 9.26 21.68 15.01
C LEU A 45 8.44 22.89 14.51
N GLU A 46 8.89 24.12 14.79
CA GLU A 46 8.30 25.38 14.26
C GLU A 46 8.30 25.46 12.73
N GLN A 47 9.20 24.74 12.05
CA GLN A 47 9.31 24.72 10.59
C GLN A 47 8.24 23.83 9.92
N PHE A 48 7.47 23.05 10.69
CA PHE A 48 6.47 22.11 10.15
C PHE A 48 5.05 22.34 10.69
N PRO A 49 4.38 23.47 10.38
CA PRO A 49 3.03 23.79 10.88
C PRO A 49 1.95 22.74 10.61
N LEU A 50 1.99 22.08 9.44
CA LEU A 50 1.04 21.00 9.12
C LEU A 50 1.22 19.82 10.08
N TYR A 51 2.47 19.44 10.36
CA TYR A 51 2.77 18.35 11.28
C TYR A 51 2.42 18.69 12.72
N GLN A 52 2.67 19.93 13.18
CA GLN A 52 2.21 20.38 14.50
C GLN A 52 0.69 20.29 14.65
N THR A 53 -0.05 20.65 13.59
CA THR A 53 -1.51 20.55 13.59
C THR A 53 -1.96 19.09 13.71
N ALA A 54 -1.25 18.17 13.04
CA ALA A 54 -1.50 16.73 13.17
C ALA A 54 -1.18 16.20 14.58
N LEU A 55 -0.13 16.68 15.24
CA LEU A 55 0.19 16.30 16.63
C LEU A 55 -0.90 16.77 17.60
N ARG A 56 -1.40 18.01 17.46
CA ARG A 56 -2.55 18.46 18.26
C ARG A 56 -3.80 17.63 17.99
N HIS A 57 -4.01 17.16 16.75
CA HIS A 57 -5.11 16.25 16.44
C HIS A 57 -4.92 14.89 17.13
N LEU A 58 -3.69 14.37 17.17
CA LEU A 58 -3.35 13.14 17.88
C LEU A 58 -3.69 13.26 19.37
N GLU A 59 -3.31 14.36 20.02
CA GLU A 59 -3.60 14.60 21.44
C GLU A 59 -5.10 14.67 21.76
N ASN A 60 -5.88 15.31 20.88
CA ASN A 60 -7.29 15.61 21.15
C ASN A 60 -8.26 14.47 20.80
N GLY A 61 -7.88 13.56 19.90
CA GLY A 61 -8.79 12.51 19.42
C GLY A 61 -8.13 11.26 18.88
N GLY A 62 -6.80 11.16 18.97
CA GLY A 62 -6.04 10.08 18.36
C GLY A 62 -5.97 10.20 16.84
N ILE A 63 -5.14 9.35 16.23
CA ILE A 63 -5.11 9.13 14.78
C ILE A 63 -5.24 7.63 14.58
N PRO A 64 -6.37 7.12 14.07
CA PRO A 64 -6.55 5.70 13.91
C PRO A 64 -5.63 5.18 12.81
N CYS A 65 -4.98 4.06 13.05
CA CYS A 65 -4.24 3.29 12.06
C CYS A 65 -4.54 1.80 12.25
N ARG A 66 -4.26 1.01 11.22
CA ARG A 66 -4.43 -0.44 11.27
C ARG A 66 -3.27 -1.10 12.00
N THR A 67 -2.05 -0.73 11.62
CA THR A 67 -0.79 -1.23 12.18
C THR A 67 0.19 -0.06 12.30
N LEU A 68 0.95 -0.02 13.39
CA LEU A 68 2.05 0.92 13.56
C LEU A 68 3.23 0.46 12.68
N ARG A 69 3.65 1.31 11.75
CA ARG A 69 4.76 1.04 10.81
C ARG A 69 6.01 1.86 11.16
N THR A 70 6.11 2.30 12.42
CA THR A 70 7.09 3.25 12.95
C THR A 70 8.53 2.91 12.55
N GLU A 71 8.95 1.67 12.80
CA GLU A 71 10.30 1.20 12.44
C GLU A 71 10.51 1.12 10.92
N LEU A 72 9.51 0.64 10.18
CA LEU A 72 9.57 0.46 8.72
C LEU A 72 9.83 1.79 8.01
N VAL A 73 9.14 2.86 8.42
CA VAL A 73 9.30 4.20 7.84
C VAL A 73 10.33 5.06 8.59
N LYS A 74 11.06 4.48 9.53
CA LYS A 74 12.15 5.12 10.29
C LYS A 74 11.72 6.37 11.07
N CYS A 75 10.52 6.33 11.64
CA CYS A 75 10.09 7.34 12.61
C CYS A 75 10.71 7.05 13.98
N GLY A 76 11.00 8.09 14.75
CA GLY A 76 11.58 7.99 16.09
C GLY A 76 10.59 7.58 17.18
N SER A 77 9.29 7.76 16.95
CA SER A 77 8.22 7.35 17.87
C SER A 77 6.91 7.05 17.14
N ASP A 78 5.99 6.37 17.82
CA ASP A 78 4.64 6.12 17.30
C ASP A 78 3.86 7.43 17.11
N GLY A 79 4.07 8.41 17.99
CA GLY A 79 3.50 9.76 17.83
C GLY A 79 3.99 10.46 16.57
N GLU A 80 5.29 10.31 16.24
CA GLU A 80 5.85 10.81 14.99
C GLU A 80 5.20 10.16 13.77
N TYR A 81 5.13 8.83 13.78
CA TYR A 81 4.51 8.06 12.72
C TYR A 81 3.06 8.49 12.50
N LEU A 82 2.25 8.56 13.57
CA LEU A 82 0.83 8.90 13.48
C LEU A 82 0.61 10.33 12.99
N GLY A 83 1.38 11.30 13.49
CA GLY A 83 1.31 12.68 13.01
C GLY A 83 1.63 12.78 11.51
N LYS A 84 2.73 12.15 11.07
CA LYS A 84 3.12 12.13 9.65
C LYS A 84 2.12 11.39 8.77
N LEU A 85 1.58 10.27 9.25
CA LEU A 85 0.53 9.50 8.57
C LEU A 85 -0.69 10.39 8.29
N HIS A 86 -1.15 11.17 9.26
CA HIS A 86 -2.27 12.09 9.04
C HIS A 86 -1.97 13.13 7.97
N CYS A 87 -0.80 13.77 8.01
CA CYS A 87 -0.38 14.72 6.97
C CYS A 87 -0.33 14.06 5.58
N LEU A 88 0.22 12.84 5.47
CA LEU A 88 0.32 12.11 4.22
C LEU A 88 -1.05 11.71 3.67
N ARG A 89 -2.01 11.35 4.52
CA ARG A 89 -3.40 11.11 4.11
C ARG A 89 -4.00 12.36 3.46
N LEU A 90 -3.78 13.54 4.04
CA LEU A 90 -4.21 14.82 3.47
C LEU A 90 -3.51 15.13 2.15
N ALA A 91 -2.20 14.87 2.05
CA ALA A 91 -1.44 15.05 0.83
C ALA A 91 -1.96 14.15 -0.31
N PHE A 92 -2.12 12.84 -0.07
CA PHE A 92 -2.71 11.94 -1.07
C PHE A 92 -4.13 12.35 -1.47
N GLN A 93 -4.94 12.83 -0.54
CA GLN A 93 -6.25 13.37 -0.86
C GLN A 93 -6.16 14.58 -1.80
N ASN A 94 -5.24 15.51 -1.54
CA ASN A 94 -5.00 16.67 -2.40
C ASN A 94 -4.55 16.24 -3.81
N ILE A 95 -3.56 15.34 -3.88
CA ILE A 95 -3.03 14.79 -5.13
C ILE A 95 -4.14 14.16 -5.99
N LEU A 96 -4.97 13.30 -5.39
CA LEU A 96 -5.95 12.48 -6.09
C LEU A 96 -7.28 13.20 -6.36
N ARG A 97 -7.45 14.39 -5.79
CA ARG A 97 -8.54 15.29 -6.18
C ARG A 97 -8.32 15.87 -7.58
N ASP A 98 -7.07 16.03 -8.01
CA ASP A 98 -6.75 16.43 -9.38
C ASP A 98 -6.93 15.25 -10.34
N ARG A 99 -7.74 15.45 -11.38
CA ARG A 99 -8.08 14.39 -12.35
C ARG A 99 -6.88 13.95 -13.18
N THR A 100 -5.93 14.85 -13.45
CA THR A 100 -4.75 14.54 -14.25
C THR A 100 -3.82 13.63 -13.46
N ASN A 101 -3.56 13.99 -12.20
CA ASN A 101 -2.80 13.15 -11.28
C ASN A 101 -3.47 11.80 -11.08
N TYR A 102 -4.79 11.78 -10.86
CA TYR A 102 -5.56 10.54 -10.74
C TYR A 102 -5.35 9.58 -11.93
N ILE A 103 -5.51 10.08 -13.17
CA ILE A 103 -5.34 9.28 -14.38
C ILE A 103 -3.89 8.78 -14.49
N TRP A 104 -2.92 9.69 -14.30
CA TRP A 104 -1.50 9.34 -14.40
C TRP A 104 -1.12 8.23 -13.42
N PHE A 105 -1.57 8.34 -12.17
CA PHE A 105 -1.32 7.32 -11.16
C PHE A 105 -1.92 5.96 -11.58
N ALA A 106 -3.17 5.95 -12.07
CA ALA A 106 -3.86 4.72 -12.46
C ALA A 106 -3.14 4.04 -13.64
N ASP A 107 -2.70 4.85 -14.60
CA ASP A 107 -1.97 4.40 -15.78
C ASP A 107 -0.55 3.90 -15.43
N ALA A 108 0.19 4.64 -14.60
CA ALA A 108 1.52 4.24 -14.14
C ALA A 108 1.47 2.89 -13.41
N GLY A 109 0.41 2.69 -12.63
CA GLY A 109 0.15 1.44 -11.96
C GLY A 109 -0.06 0.25 -12.86
N ARG A 110 -1.00 0.42 -13.80
CA ARG A 110 -1.30 -0.57 -14.82
C ARG A 110 -0.05 -0.92 -15.62
N GLN A 111 0.72 0.09 -16.01
CA GLN A 111 1.93 -0.08 -16.82
C GLN A 111 3.00 -0.88 -16.07
N ILE A 112 3.37 -0.49 -14.84
CA ILE A 112 4.42 -1.19 -14.09
C ILE A 112 4.08 -2.67 -13.85
N LEU A 113 2.83 -2.95 -13.49
CA LEU A 113 2.41 -4.33 -13.23
C LEU A 113 2.32 -5.17 -14.50
N ALA A 114 1.87 -4.57 -15.62
CA ALA A 114 1.87 -5.24 -16.92
C ALA A 114 3.30 -5.50 -17.42
N ASP A 115 4.20 -4.53 -17.25
CA ASP A 115 5.61 -4.68 -17.62
C ASP A 115 6.30 -5.75 -16.77
N LEU A 116 5.97 -5.84 -15.48
CA LEU A 116 6.48 -6.90 -14.61
C LEU A 116 5.98 -8.29 -15.06
N LEU A 117 4.72 -8.41 -15.49
CA LEU A 117 4.17 -9.65 -16.08
C LEU A 117 4.92 -10.03 -17.35
N LEU A 118 5.09 -9.08 -18.28
CA LEU A 118 5.81 -9.31 -19.53
C LEU A 118 7.27 -9.69 -19.29
N TYR A 119 7.93 -9.03 -18.32
CA TYR A 119 9.29 -9.34 -17.92
C TYR A 119 9.44 -10.79 -17.40
N ALA A 120 8.40 -11.34 -16.77
CA ALA A 120 8.35 -12.72 -16.32
C ALA A 120 7.79 -13.70 -17.38
N ASP A 121 7.72 -13.29 -18.65
CA ASP A 121 7.16 -14.07 -19.77
C ASP A 121 5.70 -14.52 -19.51
N ARG A 122 4.91 -13.63 -18.89
CA ARG A 122 3.46 -13.81 -18.63
C ARG A 122 2.63 -12.85 -19.48
N ASP A 123 1.55 -13.36 -20.06
CA ASP A 123 0.57 -12.54 -20.80
C ASP A 123 -0.19 -11.62 -19.83
N PRO A 124 -0.12 -10.28 -19.99
CA PRO A 124 -0.79 -9.35 -19.10
C PRO A 124 -2.28 -9.18 -19.39
N LYS A 125 -2.85 -9.83 -20.42
CA LYS A 125 -4.23 -9.61 -20.88
C LYS A 125 -5.27 -9.72 -19.77
N ASP A 126 -5.29 -10.83 -19.03
CA ASP A 126 -6.30 -11.06 -17.98
C ASP A 126 -6.10 -10.10 -16.79
N PHE A 127 -4.85 -9.74 -16.51
CA PHE A 127 -4.53 -8.69 -15.54
C PHE A 127 -5.11 -7.34 -15.97
N LEU A 128 -4.89 -6.93 -17.21
CA LEU A 128 -5.37 -5.65 -17.74
C LEU A 128 -6.90 -5.55 -17.71
N ILE A 129 -7.60 -6.63 -18.09
CA ILE A 129 -9.06 -6.70 -18.01
C ILE A 129 -9.53 -6.53 -16.56
N GLY A 130 -8.96 -7.32 -15.63
CA GLY A 130 -9.34 -7.24 -14.22
C GLY A 130 -9.01 -5.88 -13.58
N TYR A 131 -7.92 -5.24 -14.00
CA TYR A 131 -7.52 -3.91 -13.55
C TYR A 131 -8.54 -2.84 -13.98
N GLU A 132 -8.95 -2.84 -15.25
CA GLU A 132 -9.99 -1.91 -15.74
C GLU A 132 -11.34 -2.14 -15.08
N GLU A 133 -11.74 -3.40 -14.88
CA GLU A 133 -12.97 -3.74 -14.16
C GLU A 133 -12.94 -3.22 -12.73
N MET A 134 -11.81 -3.39 -12.03
CA MET A 134 -11.61 -2.81 -10.71
C MET A 134 -11.78 -1.30 -10.77
N LEU A 135 -11.04 -0.59 -11.65
CA LEU A 135 -11.10 0.87 -11.78
C LEU A 135 -12.53 1.37 -12.01
N LYS A 136 -13.28 0.69 -12.88
CA LYS A 136 -14.68 1.01 -13.12
C LYS A 136 -15.53 0.82 -11.86
N TYR A 137 -15.37 -0.31 -11.17
CA TYR A 137 -16.11 -0.62 -9.94
C TYR A 137 -15.91 0.44 -8.86
N ILE A 138 -14.67 0.92 -8.67
CA ILE A 138 -14.34 1.90 -7.63
C ILE A 138 -14.73 3.35 -8.00
N GLN A 139 -14.91 3.65 -9.29
CA GLN A 139 -15.47 4.92 -9.75
C GLN A 139 -16.99 5.03 -9.52
N GLU A 140 -17.69 3.91 -9.42
CA GLU A 140 -19.13 3.87 -9.20
C GLU A 140 -19.49 4.20 -7.74
N GLY A 141 -20.07 5.38 -7.54
CA GLY A 141 -20.40 5.94 -6.22
C GLY A 141 -21.21 5.01 -5.30
N ASN A 142 -22.06 4.15 -5.87
CA ASN A 142 -22.95 3.26 -5.12
C ASN A 142 -22.21 2.08 -4.47
N ASN A 143 -21.01 1.73 -4.96
CA ASN A 143 -20.24 0.58 -4.50
C ASN A 143 -19.47 0.90 -3.20
N TRP A 144 -19.30 2.18 -2.87
CA TRP A 144 -18.46 2.64 -1.76
C TRP A 144 -18.88 2.13 -0.38
N ARG A 145 -20.17 1.90 -0.16
CA ARG A 145 -20.65 1.29 1.09
C ARG A 145 -20.12 -0.14 1.25
N GLU A 146 -20.14 -0.94 0.18
CA GLU A 146 -19.63 -2.31 0.21
C GLU A 146 -18.11 -2.32 0.37
N VAL A 147 -17.41 -1.42 -0.32
CA VAL A 147 -15.95 -1.22 -0.18
C VAL A 147 -15.59 -0.92 1.28
N GLU A 148 -16.29 0.02 1.91
CA GLU A 148 -16.06 0.40 3.31
C GLU A 148 -16.28 -0.77 4.26
N GLU A 149 -17.39 -1.50 4.09
CA GLU A 149 -17.70 -2.67 4.91
C GLU A 149 -16.63 -3.77 4.75
N GLU A 150 -16.19 -4.08 3.53
CA GLU A 150 -15.17 -5.10 3.28
C GLU A 150 -13.83 -4.73 3.89
N LEU A 151 -13.37 -3.49 3.68
CA LEU A 151 -12.07 -3.03 4.16
C LEU A 151 -12.05 -2.83 5.68
N SER A 152 -13.16 -2.39 6.27
CA SER A 152 -13.30 -2.28 7.73
C SER A 152 -13.19 -3.66 8.41
N MET A 153 -13.76 -4.71 7.80
CA MET A 153 -13.59 -6.09 8.26
C MET A 153 -12.13 -6.60 8.15
N LYS A 154 -11.29 -5.93 7.37
CA LYS A 154 -9.83 -6.15 7.28
C LYS A 154 -9.02 -5.25 8.21
N GLY A 155 -9.69 -4.47 9.06
CA GLY A 155 -9.05 -3.58 10.01
C GLY A 155 -8.59 -2.24 9.42
N VAL A 156 -8.87 -1.97 8.15
CA VAL A 156 -8.60 -0.66 7.54
C VAL A 156 -9.44 0.39 8.26
N LYS A 157 -8.77 1.39 8.86
CA LYS A 157 -9.43 2.40 9.69
C LYS A 157 -9.83 3.66 8.95
N ALA A 158 -9.20 3.92 7.81
CA ALA A 158 -9.51 5.07 6.96
C ALA A 158 -9.41 4.63 5.49
N LEU A 159 -10.37 5.07 4.67
CA LEU A 159 -10.40 4.76 3.24
C LEU A 159 -9.54 5.76 2.46
N THR A 160 -8.24 5.75 2.70
CA THR A 160 -7.27 6.59 1.97
C THR A 160 -6.34 5.74 1.11
N PHE A 161 -5.76 6.35 0.08
CA PHE A 161 -4.78 5.69 -0.79
C PHE A 161 -3.67 5.02 0.01
N TYR A 162 -3.15 5.73 1.03
CA TYR A 162 -2.11 5.17 1.89
C TYR A 162 -2.61 3.93 2.64
N ASP A 163 -3.74 4.03 3.33
CA ASP A 163 -4.25 2.95 4.17
C ASP A 163 -4.59 1.68 3.38
N VAL A 164 -5.16 1.83 2.18
CA VAL A 164 -5.60 0.67 1.41
C VAL A 164 -4.51 0.14 0.49
N VAL A 165 -3.83 1.01 -0.27
CA VAL A 165 -2.81 0.56 -1.24
C VAL A 165 -1.49 0.31 -0.56
N MET A 166 -1.00 1.30 0.17
CA MET A 166 0.35 1.24 0.71
C MET A 166 0.41 0.31 1.92
N ASP A 167 -0.46 0.51 2.91
CA ASP A 167 -0.47 -0.31 4.12
C ASP A 167 -1.15 -1.67 3.91
N TYR A 168 -2.45 -1.71 3.65
CA TYR A 168 -3.18 -2.97 3.58
C TYR A 168 -2.71 -3.91 2.47
N ILE A 169 -2.40 -3.40 1.28
CA ILE A 169 -2.10 -4.26 0.13
C ILE A 169 -0.61 -4.47 -0.07
N LEU A 170 0.17 -3.38 -0.14
CA LEU A 170 1.58 -3.47 -0.49
C LEU A 170 2.43 -4.00 0.66
N MET A 171 2.34 -3.37 1.83
CA MET A 171 3.13 -3.76 2.98
C MET A 171 2.80 -5.19 3.42
N ASP A 172 1.52 -5.54 3.59
CA ASP A 172 1.15 -6.92 3.97
C ASP A 172 1.67 -7.94 2.96
N ALA A 173 1.54 -7.67 1.65
CA ALA A 173 2.00 -8.62 0.65
C ALA A 173 3.52 -8.81 0.67
N PHE A 174 4.29 -7.77 1.01
CA PHE A 174 5.73 -7.91 1.14
C PHE A 174 6.13 -8.62 2.44
N GLU A 175 5.42 -8.40 3.54
CA GLU A 175 5.61 -9.16 4.79
C GLU A 175 5.32 -10.64 4.61
N ASP A 176 4.22 -10.98 3.92
CA ASP A 176 3.85 -12.35 3.57
C ASP A 176 4.93 -13.03 2.71
N LEU A 177 5.60 -12.27 1.83
CA LEU A 177 6.68 -12.77 0.97
C LEU A 177 8.01 -12.93 1.72
N ASP A 178 8.29 -12.09 2.72
CA ASP A 178 9.48 -12.20 3.56
C ASP A 178 9.39 -13.36 4.55
N SER A 179 8.16 -13.75 4.92
CA SER A 179 7.88 -14.84 5.87
C SER A 179 6.95 -15.90 5.26
N PRO A 180 7.34 -16.59 4.16
CA PRO A 180 6.47 -17.54 3.49
C PRO A 180 6.19 -18.77 4.38
N PRO A 181 5.02 -19.42 4.22
CA PRO A 181 4.72 -20.66 4.96
C PRO A 181 5.79 -21.74 4.75
N SER A 182 6.07 -22.53 5.79
CA SER A 182 7.08 -23.60 5.75
C SER A 182 6.80 -24.64 4.66
N SER A 183 5.53 -24.91 4.37
CA SER A 183 5.09 -25.79 3.28
C SER A 183 5.50 -25.27 1.89
N VAL A 184 5.40 -23.96 1.67
CA VAL A 184 5.85 -23.32 0.43
C VAL A 184 7.37 -23.39 0.32
N THR A 185 8.06 -23.00 1.40
CA THR A 185 9.53 -23.02 1.48
C THR A 185 10.09 -24.41 1.19
N ALA A 186 9.49 -25.46 1.76
CA ALA A 186 9.91 -26.84 1.56
C ALA A 186 9.84 -27.30 0.10
N VAL A 187 8.82 -26.89 -0.65
CA VAL A 187 8.67 -27.24 -2.08
C VAL A 187 9.69 -26.48 -2.93
N VAL A 188 9.79 -25.16 -2.71
CA VAL A 188 10.63 -24.29 -3.55
C VAL A 188 12.12 -24.58 -3.35
N GLN A 189 12.55 -24.89 -2.12
CA GLN A 189 13.94 -25.22 -1.80
C GLN A 189 14.33 -26.68 -2.12
N ASN A 190 13.38 -27.54 -2.50
CA ASN A 190 13.68 -28.94 -2.78
C ASN A 190 14.52 -29.09 -4.06
N ARG A 191 15.77 -29.54 -3.92
CA ARG A 191 16.72 -29.68 -5.03
C ARG A 191 16.37 -30.82 -6.01
N TRP A 192 15.49 -31.74 -5.62
CA TRP A 192 15.08 -32.88 -6.43
C TRP A 192 13.88 -32.59 -7.34
N LEU A 193 13.20 -31.45 -7.13
CA LEU A 193 12.06 -31.02 -7.93
C LEU A 193 12.51 -30.11 -9.07
N SER A 194 11.94 -30.30 -10.27
CA SER A 194 12.19 -29.41 -11.40
C SER A 194 11.58 -28.03 -11.16
N ASN A 195 12.16 -26.99 -11.78
CA ASN A 195 11.67 -25.62 -11.63
C ASN A 195 10.22 -25.47 -12.12
N GLY A 196 9.87 -26.07 -13.27
CA GLY A 196 8.49 -26.07 -13.76
C GLY A 196 7.49 -26.73 -12.80
N PHE A 197 7.91 -27.80 -12.10
CA PHE A 197 7.07 -28.41 -11.07
C PHE A 197 6.87 -27.47 -9.86
N LYS A 198 7.95 -26.84 -9.39
CA LYS A 198 7.89 -25.89 -8.26
C LYS A 198 6.98 -24.71 -8.58
N GLU A 199 7.12 -24.15 -9.77
CA GLU A 199 6.31 -23.02 -10.24
C GLU A 199 4.83 -23.39 -10.34
N THR A 200 4.54 -24.56 -10.91
CA THR A 200 3.16 -25.07 -11.00
C THR A 200 2.56 -25.32 -9.62
N ALA A 201 3.33 -25.91 -8.70
CA ALA A 201 2.88 -26.15 -7.33
C ALA A 201 2.58 -24.85 -6.59
N LEU A 202 3.45 -23.85 -6.72
CA LEU A 202 3.27 -22.53 -6.12
C LEU A 202 2.03 -21.83 -6.67
N THR A 203 1.89 -21.81 -7.99
CA THR A 203 0.71 -21.25 -8.68
C THR A 203 -0.58 -21.92 -8.22
N THR A 204 -0.59 -23.26 -8.11
CA THR A 204 -1.75 -24.03 -7.65
C THR A 204 -2.09 -23.74 -6.18
N ALA A 205 -1.09 -23.58 -5.33
CA ALA A 205 -1.28 -23.24 -3.92
C ALA A 205 -1.92 -21.86 -3.76
N VAL A 206 -1.36 -20.84 -4.46
CA VAL A 206 -1.91 -19.48 -4.49
C VAL A 206 -3.36 -19.49 -4.99
N TRP A 207 -3.63 -20.16 -6.11
CA TRP A 207 -4.98 -20.24 -6.68
C TRP A 207 -5.97 -20.91 -5.73
N SER A 208 -5.56 -21.98 -5.05
CA SER A 208 -6.39 -22.67 -4.06
C SER A 208 -6.77 -21.77 -2.89
N VAL A 209 -5.83 -20.95 -2.40
CA VAL A 209 -6.09 -19.97 -1.34
C VAL A 209 -7.05 -18.87 -1.82
N LEU A 210 -6.81 -18.29 -3.00
CA LEU A 210 -7.66 -17.23 -3.56
C LEU A 210 -9.08 -17.75 -3.82
N LYS A 211 -9.22 -18.96 -4.36
CA LYS A 211 -10.51 -19.61 -4.56
C LYS A 211 -11.25 -19.87 -3.25
N ALA A 212 -10.56 -20.29 -2.20
CA ALA A 212 -11.15 -20.46 -0.87
C ALA A 212 -11.61 -19.11 -0.30
N LYS A 213 -10.76 -18.07 -0.35
CA LYS A 213 -11.11 -16.71 0.08
C LYS A 213 -12.31 -16.15 -0.68
N ARG A 214 -12.38 -16.37 -2.00
CA ARG A 214 -13.50 -15.92 -2.85
C ARG A 214 -14.85 -16.52 -2.44
N ARG A 215 -14.87 -17.80 -2.03
CA ARG A 215 -16.09 -18.47 -1.52
C ARG A 215 -16.59 -17.91 -0.20
N MET A 216 -15.72 -17.24 0.56
CA MET A 216 -16.04 -16.66 1.86
C MET A 216 -16.36 -15.16 1.78
N LEU A 217 -16.43 -14.57 0.58
CA LEU A 217 -16.73 -13.16 0.43
C LEU A 217 -18.17 -12.87 0.82
N LYS A 218 -18.34 -11.81 1.61
CA LYS A 218 -19.65 -11.26 1.93
C LYS A 218 -20.33 -10.69 0.67
N PHE A 219 -19.55 -10.02 -0.19
CA PHE A 219 -20.00 -9.47 -1.45
C PHE A 219 -19.31 -10.21 -2.62
N PRO A 220 -20.01 -11.13 -3.32
CA PRO A 220 -19.39 -11.96 -4.37
C PRO A 220 -18.86 -11.17 -5.58
N THR A 221 -19.37 -9.96 -5.79
CA THR A 221 -18.94 -9.00 -6.83
C THR A 221 -18.40 -7.72 -6.20
N GLY A 222 -17.98 -7.80 -4.93
CA GLY A 222 -17.46 -6.67 -4.17
C GLY A 222 -16.03 -6.30 -4.56
N PHE A 223 -15.49 -5.32 -3.85
CA PHE A 223 -14.11 -4.88 -3.97
C PHE A 223 -13.11 -6.05 -3.90
N MET A 224 -13.28 -6.94 -2.91
CA MET A 224 -12.39 -8.07 -2.72
C MET A 224 -12.47 -9.09 -3.86
N ALA A 225 -13.62 -9.21 -4.52
CA ALA A 225 -13.76 -10.09 -5.68
C ALA A 225 -12.92 -9.58 -6.85
N HIS A 226 -13.03 -8.29 -7.17
CA HIS A 226 -12.19 -7.64 -8.18
C HIS A 226 -10.71 -7.71 -7.80
N PHE A 227 -10.38 -7.48 -6.53
CA PHE A 227 -9.00 -7.56 -6.04
C PHE A 227 -8.43 -8.98 -6.20
N TYR A 228 -9.21 -10.03 -5.94
CA TYR A 228 -8.76 -11.39 -6.13
C TYR A 228 -8.59 -11.78 -7.60
N THR A 229 -9.39 -11.23 -8.52
CA THR A 229 -9.17 -11.42 -9.97
C THR A 229 -7.81 -10.89 -10.41
N ILE A 230 -7.44 -9.69 -9.95
CA ILE A 230 -6.10 -9.14 -10.23
C ILE A 230 -5.01 -9.97 -9.53
N SER A 231 -5.27 -10.36 -8.27
CA SER A 231 -4.34 -11.16 -7.48
C SER A 231 -4.07 -12.52 -8.09
N GLU A 232 -5.01 -13.14 -8.81
CA GLU A 232 -4.79 -14.44 -9.46
C GLU A 232 -3.68 -14.39 -10.53
N GLN A 233 -3.44 -13.22 -11.13
CA GLN A 233 -2.40 -13.03 -12.15
C GLN A 233 -1.05 -12.66 -11.53
N LEU A 234 -1.07 -11.68 -10.61
CA LEU A 234 0.16 -11.19 -10.00
C LEU A 234 0.68 -12.14 -8.92
N SER A 235 -0.22 -12.82 -8.19
CA SER A 235 0.17 -13.53 -6.99
C SER A 235 1.17 -14.66 -7.20
N PRO A 236 0.93 -15.52 -8.20
CA PRO A 236 1.90 -16.53 -8.60
C PRO A 236 3.21 -15.93 -9.06
N LEU A 237 3.16 -14.83 -9.83
CA LEU A 237 4.36 -14.19 -10.37
C LEU A 237 5.29 -13.72 -9.28
N LEU A 238 4.86 -12.87 -8.33
CA LEU A 238 5.84 -12.43 -7.34
C LEU A 238 6.17 -13.50 -6.30
N ALA A 239 5.27 -14.43 -5.99
CA ALA A 239 5.67 -15.59 -5.20
C ALA A 239 6.82 -16.35 -5.88
N TRP A 240 6.73 -16.57 -7.20
CA TRP A 240 7.80 -17.20 -7.98
C TRP A 240 9.03 -16.31 -8.10
N GLY A 241 8.85 -15.00 -8.31
CA GLY A 241 9.95 -14.05 -8.41
C GLY A 241 10.77 -13.95 -7.12
N PHE A 242 10.12 -13.86 -5.95
CA PHE A 242 10.84 -13.76 -4.68
C PHE A 242 11.45 -15.08 -4.21
N LEU A 243 10.72 -16.19 -4.37
CA LEU A 243 11.12 -17.47 -3.78
C LEU A 243 11.81 -18.40 -4.76
N GLY A 244 11.55 -18.23 -6.06
CA GLY A 244 12.02 -19.10 -7.12
C GLY A 244 13.53 -19.05 -7.35
N PRO A 245 14.03 -19.97 -8.19
CA PRO A 245 15.45 -20.11 -8.48
C PRO A 245 15.97 -19.15 -9.56
N ASP A 246 15.10 -18.41 -10.25
CA ASP A 246 15.50 -17.43 -11.26
C ASP A 246 16.07 -16.17 -10.57
N GLU A 247 17.38 -16.01 -10.64
CA GLU A 247 18.07 -14.90 -9.98
C GLU A 247 17.74 -13.54 -10.60
N LEU A 248 17.53 -13.49 -11.91
CA LEU A 248 17.27 -12.26 -12.63
C LEU A 248 15.88 -11.71 -12.29
N LEU A 249 14.88 -12.60 -12.34
CA LEU A 249 13.52 -12.26 -11.92
C LEU A 249 13.46 -11.90 -10.43
N ARG A 250 14.20 -12.63 -9.59
CA ARG A 250 14.29 -12.33 -8.15
C ARG A 250 14.89 -10.96 -7.88
N ASP A 251 16.03 -10.65 -8.50
CA ASP A 251 16.69 -9.36 -8.34
C ASP A 251 15.78 -8.21 -8.78
N THR A 252 15.02 -8.40 -9.86
CA THR A 252 14.05 -7.40 -10.32
C THR A 252 12.84 -7.27 -9.39
N CYS A 253 12.31 -8.36 -8.83
CA CYS A 253 11.24 -8.30 -7.83
C CYS A 253 11.70 -7.64 -6.53
N VAL A 254 12.91 -7.94 -6.06
CA VAL A 254 13.52 -7.32 -4.88
C VAL A 254 13.75 -5.83 -5.14
N TYR A 255 14.32 -5.46 -6.29
CA TYR A 255 14.49 -4.04 -6.65
C TYR A 255 13.16 -3.30 -6.68
N PHE A 256 12.12 -3.91 -7.26
CA PHE A 256 10.76 -3.37 -7.24
C PHE A 256 10.28 -3.12 -5.81
N LYS A 257 10.39 -4.11 -4.90
CA LYS A 257 10.06 -3.95 -3.48
C LYS A 257 10.86 -2.83 -2.83
N ASP A 258 12.16 -2.73 -3.10
CA ASP A 258 13.02 -1.71 -2.52
C ASP A 258 12.65 -0.30 -2.97
N GLN A 259 12.18 -0.12 -4.21
CA GLN A 259 11.65 1.16 -4.66
C GLN A 259 10.34 1.51 -3.93
N VAL A 260 9.48 0.53 -3.64
CA VAL A 260 8.26 0.75 -2.84
C VAL A 260 8.58 1.14 -1.41
N MET A 261 9.45 0.37 -0.75
CA MET A 261 9.81 0.63 0.65
C MET A 261 10.62 1.92 0.77
N GLY A 262 11.51 2.19 -0.18
CA GLY A 262 12.25 3.45 -0.27
C GLY A 262 11.33 4.65 -0.45
N PHE A 263 10.26 4.53 -1.24
CA PHE A 263 9.22 5.56 -1.33
C PHE A 263 8.57 5.86 0.03
N LEU A 264 8.15 4.81 0.75
CA LEU A 264 7.52 4.95 2.07
C LEU A 264 8.47 5.62 3.07
N VAL A 265 9.74 5.23 3.09
CA VAL A 265 10.75 5.85 3.95
C VAL A 265 10.96 7.32 3.58
N ASP A 266 11.03 7.65 2.28
CA ASP A 266 11.27 9.03 1.85
C ASP A 266 10.09 9.95 2.17
N ILE A 267 8.85 9.53 1.94
CA ILE A 267 7.70 10.41 2.20
C ILE A 267 7.47 10.67 3.69
N PHE A 268 8.00 9.83 4.59
CA PHE A 268 8.00 10.06 6.02
C PHE A 268 9.22 10.85 6.52
N ASN A 269 10.15 11.24 5.66
CA ASN A 269 11.38 11.91 6.07
C ASN A 269 11.26 13.44 5.97
N PHE A 270 11.47 14.16 7.08
CA PHE A 270 11.43 15.63 7.13
C PHE A 270 12.46 16.31 6.22
N GLN A 271 13.55 15.64 5.86
CA GLN A 271 14.57 16.16 4.93
C GLN A 271 14.18 15.97 3.45
N LYS A 272 13.18 15.14 3.17
CA LYS A 272 12.72 14.78 1.82
C LYS A 272 11.37 15.38 1.48
N CYS A 273 10.55 15.66 2.49
CA CYS A 273 9.21 16.18 2.36
C CYS A 273 8.97 17.35 3.31
N ARG A 274 8.39 18.42 2.77
CA ARG A 274 8.03 19.64 3.50
C ARG A 274 6.67 19.45 4.16
N TYR A 275 6.68 19.20 5.47
CA TYR A 275 5.47 19.14 6.29
C TYR A 275 4.98 20.54 6.72
N THR A 276 5.04 21.50 5.80
CA THR A 276 4.70 22.92 6.00
C THR A 276 3.20 23.15 5.80
N ASN A 277 2.69 22.74 4.65
CA ASN A 277 1.28 22.76 4.25
C ASN A 277 0.97 21.56 3.34
N VAL A 278 -0.31 21.34 3.03
CA VAL A 278 -0.76 20.13 2.31
C VAL A 278 -0.27 20.13 0.87
N GLU A 279 -0.24 21.30 0.24
CA GLU A 279 0.15 21.49 -1.16
C GLU A 279 1.63 21.17 -1.38
N GLU A 280 2.53 21.73 -0.56
CA GLU A 280 3.97 21.44 -0.64
C GLU A 280 4.29 19.98 -0.34
N LEU A 281 3.63 19.39 0.68
CA LEU A 281 3.78 17.97 0.98
C LEU A 281 3.30 17.10 -0.21
N ALA A 282 2.18 17.46 -0.83
CA ALA A 282 1.65 16.77 -2.00
C ALA A 282 2.61 16.83 -3.19
N GLU A 283 3.21 17.99 -3.47
CA GLU A 283 4.24 18.15 -4.50
C GLU A 283 5.44 17.22 -4.25
N ASP A 284 5.97 17.23 -3.03
CA ASP A 284 7.12 16.41 -2.66
C ASP A 284 6.79 14.91 -2.75
N VAL A 285 5.60 14.49 -2.31
CA VAL A 285 5.13 13.10 -2.41
C VAL A 285 5.02 12.66 -3.87
N ILE A 286 4.42 13.47 -4.75
CA ILE A 286 4.35 13.15 -6.20
C ILE A 286 5.76 13.06 -6.79
N GLN A 287 6.65 13.99 -6.45
CA GLN A 287 8.00 14.00 -7.00
C GLN A 287 8.78 12.75 -6.60
N ASN A 288 8.74 12.38 -5.32
CA ASN A 288 9.32 11.12 -4.85
C ASN A 288 8.72 9.93 -5.60
N LEU A 289 7.40 9.90 -5.80
CA LEU A 289 6.76 8.79 -6.50
C LEU A 289 7.19 8.67 -7.97
N LYS A 290 7.26 9.80 -8.70
CA LYS A 290 7.70 9.84 -10.10
C LYS A 290 9.09 9.26 -10.28
N ILE A 291 10.03 9.61 -9.40
CA ILE A 291 11.39 9.07 -9.39
C ILE A 291 11.36 7.53 -9.25
N ARG A 292 10.52 7.02 -8.34
CA ARG A 292 10.42 5.57 -8.08
C ARG A 292 9.81 4.82 -9.26
N ILE A 293 8.78 5.38 -9.88
CA ILE A 293 8.18 4.85 -11.11
C ILE A 293 9.20 4.80 -12.24
N GLU A 294 9.92 5.90 -12.47
CA GLU A 294 10.96 5.97 -13.52
C GLU A 294 12.05 4.91 -13.29
N ASN A 295 12.55 4.79 -12.06
CA ASN A 295 13.53 3.78 -11.68
C ASN A 295 13.06 2.35 -11.97
N ILE A 296 11.78 2.04 -11.70
CA ILE A 296 11.20 0.72 -11.96
C ILE A 296 11.06 0.49 -13.46
N SER A 297 10.50 1.47 -14.20
CA SER A 297 10.33 1.37 -15.65
C SER A 297 11.67 1.20 -16.39
N GLN A 298 12.72 1.90 -15.95
CA GLN A 298 14.07 1.70 -16.49
C GLN A 298 14.60 0.29 -16.21
N ARG A 299 14.38 -0.24 -14.99
CA ARG A 299 14.79 -1.60 -14.64
C ARG A 299 14.09 -2.66 -15.49
N LEU A 300 12.79 -2.50 -15.75
CA LEU A 300 11.99 -3.44 -16.52
C LEU A 300 12.29 -3.37 -18.04
N SER A 301 12.64 -2.19 -18.56
CA SER A 301 12.98 -2.01 -19.99
C SER A 301 14.42 -2.40 -20.35
N ALA A 302 15.35 -2.40 -19.39
CA ALA A 302 16.77 -2.70 -19.66
C ALA A 302 17.06 -4.15 -20.10
N GLN A 303 16.06 -5.04 -20.13
CA GLN A 303 16.23 -6.46 -20.45
C GLN A 303 15.18 -7.04 -21.41
N SER A 304 14.33 -6.17 -22.01
CA SER A 304 13.42 -6.53 -23.10
C SER A 304 14.10 -6.45 -24.46
#